data_AF-A0A9Q3WK78-F1
#
_entry.id   AF-A0A9Q3WK78-F1
#
_cell.length_a   1.000
_cell.length_b   1.000
_cell.length_c   1.000
_cell.angle_alpha   90.00
_cell.angle_beta   90.00
_cell.angle_gamma   90.00
#
_symmetry.space_group_name_H-M   'P 1'
#
loop_
_entity.id
_entity.type
_entity.pdbx_description
1 polymer ?
#
loop_
_entity_poly.entity_id
_entity_poly.type
_entity_poly.pdbx_seq_one_letter_code
_entity_poly.pdbx_strand_id
1 'polypeptide(L)'
;MVTLDVKKETGTGSLKRAFPRGKAVLSDDTSYSQLTVWLLAVRDQRDRAAFGDLFDHLAPRLKGFVMRSGANSALAEEIVQDVMLTIWRKAAQFDPRKAQASAWIYQIARNRHIDIVRKEQRPIPDELGEAPEPEDDASQILALEQETEKLKQAIAQLHPDQKDMIEKAYIGELTHQQISAQTGLPLGTVKSRIRLGLGQLRKELKGLR
;
A
#
# COMPACT_ATOMS: atom_id res chain seq x y z
N MET A 1 70.78 3.15 25.87
CA MET A 1 69.69 2.62 25.04
C MET A 1 69.37 1.24 25.63
N VAL A 2 68.27 0.92 26.29
CA VAL A 2 66.92 1.49 26.47
C VAL A 2 66.40 0.96 27.81
N THR A 3 65.63 1.76 28.53
CA THR A 3 65.00 1.43 29.82
C THR A 3 63.47 1.45 29.64
N LEU A 4 62.81 0.32 29.98
CA LEU A 4 61.47 0.12 30.59
C LEU A 4 60.23 0.79 29.93
N ASP A 5 58.99 0.33 29.98
CA ASP A 5 58.32 -0.77 30.67
C ASP A 5 56.93 -1.04 30.03
N VAL A 6 56.47 -2.27 30.22
CA VAL A 6 55.12 -2.86 30.38
C VAL A 6 53.88 -1.93 30.40
N LYS A 7 52.77 -2.28 29.70
CA LYS A 7 51.58 -3.04 30.22
C LYS A 7 50.41 -3.16 29.23
N LYS A 8 49.64 -4.24 29.43
CA LYS A 8 48.40 -4.72 28.80
C LYS A 8 47.22 -3.75 28.94
N GLU A 9 46.21 -3.78 28.06
CA GLU A 9 44.92 -4.50 28.25
C GLU A 9 43.88 -4.22 27.14
N THR A 10 43.17 -5.30 26.79
CA THR A 10 41.82 -5.50 26.24
C THR A 10 40.95 -4.33 25.75
N GLY A 11 40.28 -4.53 24.60
CA GLY A 11 39.18 -3.65 24.16
C GLY A 11 38.57 -3.99 22.81
N THR A 12 37.69 -4.99 22.81
CA THR A 12 36.46 -5.13 22.01
C THR A 12 36.37 -4.39 20.66
N GLY A 13 36.62 -5.14 19.57
CA GLY A 13 36.33 -4.69 18.21
C GLY A 13 34.84 -4.59 17.95
N SER A 14 34.34 -3.38 17.74
CA SER A 14 33.05 -3.12 17.12
C SER A 14 33.16 -1.94 16.19
N LEU A 15 32.31 -1.97 15.15
CA LEU A 15 31.97 -0.90 14.21
C LEU A 15 32.81 -0.84 12.92
N LYS A 16 32.20 -1.35 11.83
CA LYS A 16 31.60 -0.56 10.72
C LYS A 16 31.73 -1.33 9.40
N ARG A 17 30.80 -2.23 9.12
CA ARG A 17 30.55 -2.66 7.73
C ARG A 17 29.83 -1.52 7.00
N ALA A 18 30.61 -0.73 6.28
CA ALA A 18 30.11 0.24 5.31
C ALA A 18 29.46 -0.53 4.14
N PHE A 19 28.15 -0.38 3.96
CA PHE A 19 27.48 -0.79 2.73
C PHE A 19 27.65 0.32 1.69
N PRO A 20 28.25 0.07 0.52
CA PRO A 20 28.39 1.06 -0.52
C PRO A 20 27.01 1.41 -1.09
N ARG A 21 26.67 2.70 -1.07
CA ARG A 21 25.50 3.26 -1.74
C ARG A 21 25.71 3.18 -3.25
N GLY A 22 25.22 2.11 -3.88
CA GLY A 22 25.07 2.03 -5.32
C GLY A 22 24.06 3.07 -5.79
N LYS A 23 24.53 4.07 -6.55
CA LYS A 23 23.68 4.94 -7.37
C LYS A 23 22.99 4.07 -8.42
N ALA A 24 21.70 3.80 -8.25
CA ALA A 24 20.88 3.30 -9.34
C ALA A 24 20.62 4.47 -10.29
N VAL A 25 21.35 4.49 -11.41
CA VAL A 25 21.03 5.25 -12.60
C VAL A 25 19.68 4.72 -13.10
N LEU A 26 18.61 5.51 -12.93
CA LEU A 26 17.31 5.22 -13.53
C LEU A 26 17.30 5.93 -14.88
N SER A 27 17.28 5.13 -15.94
CA SER A 27 17.00 5.54 -17.31
C SER A 27 15.61 6.19 -17.41
N ASP A 28 15.60 7.37 -17.99
CA ASP A 28 14.43 8.16 -18.37
C ASP A 28 13.64 7.42 -19.47
N ASP A 29 12.63 6.63 -19.07
CA ASP A 29 11.45 6.29 -19.89
C ASP A 29 10.29 5.73 -19.04
N THR A 30 10.07 6.32 -17.85
CA THR A 30 9.00 5.85 -16.95
C THR A 30 7.74 6.70 -17.15
N SER A 31 6.86 6.29 -18.06
CA SER A 31 5.50 6.82 -18.10
C SER A 31 4.81 6.50 -16.76
N TYR A 32 4.58 7.53 -15.94
CA TYR A 32 3.82 7.38 -14.70
C TYR A 32 2.39 6.93 -15.00
N SER A 33 1.79 6.16 -14.07
CA SER A 33 0.37 5.84 -14.16
C SER A 33 -0.48 7.11 -14.02
N GLN A 34 -1.69 7.11 -14.58
CA GLN A 34 -2.60 8.26 -14.48
C GLN A 34 -2.86 8.68 -13.02
N LEU A 35 -3.06 7.71 -12.12
CA LEU A 35 -3.14 7.94 -10.67
C LEU A 35 -1.93 8.68 -10.10
N THR A 36 -0.73 8.34 -10.56
CA THR A 36 0.49 8.99 -10.13
C THR A 36 0.55 10.41 -10.69
N VAL A 37 0.15 10.63 -11.94
CA VAL A 37 0.09 11.96 -12.55
C VAL A 37 -0.85 12.88 -11.78
N TRP A 38 -2.09 12.43 -11.51
CA TRP A 38 -3.04 13.21 -10.72
C TRP A 38 -2.52 13.50 -9.31
N LEU A 39 -1.92 12.51 -8.65
CA LEU A 39 -1.40 12.69 -7.29
C LEU A 39 -0.22 13.67 -7.25
N LEU A 40 0.61 13.70 -8.29
CA LEU A 40 1.67 14.70 -8.45
C LEU A 40 1.11 16.11 -8.70
N ALA A 41 0.05 16.23 -9.50
CA ALA A 41 -0.63 17.51 -9.70
C ALA A 41 -1.24 18.05 -8.39
N VAL A 42 -1.90 17.19 -7.61
CA VAL A 42 -2.40 17.54 -6.26
C VAL A 42 -1.25 17.94 -5.34
N ARG A 43 -0.13 17.21 -5.38
CA ARG A 43 1.05 17.48 -4.56
C ARG A 43 1.68 18.83 -4.84
N ASP A 44 1.97 19.08 -6.11
CA ASP A 44 2.84 20.19 -6.55
C ASP A 44 2.04 21.48 -6.75
N GLN A 45 0.78 21.37 -7.17
CA GLN A 45 -0.04 22.51 -7.60
C GLN A 45 -1.32 22.69 -6.79
N ARG A 46 -1.64 21.77 -5.85
CA ARG A 46 -2.95 21.74 -5.17
C ARG A 46 -4.11 21.73 -6.18
N ASP A 47 -3.91 21.01 -7.28
CA ASP A 47 -4.88 20.93 -8.37
C ASP A 47 -6.18 20.26 -7.89
N ARG A 48 -7.29 21.01 -7.94
CA ARG A 48 -8.61 20.53 -7.53
C ARG A 48 -9.25 19.63 -8.56
N ALA A 49 -8.97 19.83 -9.85
CA ALA A 49 -9.50 18.98 -10.92
C ALA A 49 -8.86 17.59 -10.84
N ALA A 50 -7.53 17.54 -10.72
CA ALA A 50 -6.82 16.28 -10.52
C ALA A 50 -7.25 15.55 -9.23
N PHE A 51 -7.62 16.31 -8.18
CA PHE A 51 -8.18 15.73 -6.96
C PHE A 51 -9.59 15.15 -7.18
N GLY A 52 -10.43 15.82 -7.98
CA GLY A 52 -11.72 15.31 -8.43
C GLY A 52 -11.57 13.99 -9.20
N ASP A 53 -10.68 13.96 -10.19
CA ASP A 53 -10.39 12.74 -10.96
C ASP A 53 -9.89 11.59 -10.07
N LEU A 54 -9.03 11.89 -9.09
CA LEU A 54 -8.60 10.93 -8.08
C LEU A 54 -9.77 10.40 -7.26
N PHE A 55 -10.67 11.29 -6.83
CA PHE A 55 -11.85 10.94 -6.05
C PHE A 55 -12.75 10.00 -6.84
N ASP A 56 -13.15 10.39 -8.05
CA ASP A 56 -14.07 9.61 -8.89
C ASP A 56 -13.50 8.22 -9.20
N HIS A 57 -12.18 8.13 -9.40
CA HIS A 57 -11.53 6.86 -9.66
C HIS A 57 -11.38 5.97 -8.41
N LEU A 58 -11.03 6.55 -7.25
CA LEU A 58 -10.63 5.79 -6.07
C LEU A 58 -11.76 5.55 -5.07
N ALA A 59 -12.70 6.48 -4.93
CA ALA A 59 -13.78 6.40 -3.95
C ALA A 59 -14.56 5.08 -4.03
N PRO A 60 -15.09 4.64 -5.19
CA PRO A 60 -15.80 3.35 -5.28
C PRO A 60 -14.90 2.15 -4.98
N ARG A 61 -13.64 2.19 -5.43
CA ARG A 61 -12.66 1.12 -5.23
C ARG A 61 -12.22 0.98 -3.77
N LEU A 62 -12.08 2.11 -3.08
CA LEU A 62 -11.76 2.16 -1.65
C LEU A 62 -12.97 1.75 -0.81
N LYS A 63 -14.18 2.18 -1.16
CA LYS A 63 -15.43 1.75 -0.50
C LYS A 63 -15.55 0.23 -0.54
N GLY A 64 -15.47 -0.37 -1.73
CA GLY A 64 -15.51 -1.83 -1.87
C GLY A 64 -14.36 -2.56 -1.17
N PHE A 65 -13.16 -1.98 -1.14
CA PHE A 65 -12.04 -2.53 -0.37
C PHE A 65 -12.33 -2.58 1.13
N VAL A 66 -12.82 -1.48 1.70
CA VAL A 66 -13.13 -1.38 3.13
C VAL A 66 -14.32 -2.25 3.53
N MET A 67 -15.35 -2.33 2.68
CA MET A 67 -16.51 -3.21 2.92
C MET A 67 -16.12 -4.69 2.96
N ARG A 68 -15.22 -5.15 2.08
CA ARG A 68 -14.69 -6.53 2.12
C ARG A 68 -13.93 -6.85 3.41
N SER A 69 -13.47 -5.83 4.12
CA SER A 69 -12.76 -5.96 5.38
C SER A 69 -13.68 -5.92 6.61
N GLY A 70 -15.00 -5.95 6.40
CA GLY A 70 -16.03 -6.10 7.43
C GLY A 70 -16.77 -4.81 7.81
N ALA A 71 -16.49 -3.68 7.16
CA ALA A 71 -17.21 -2.44 7.40
C ALA A 71 -18.58 -2.43 6.70
N ASN A 72 -19.59 -1.85 7.35
CA ASN A 72 -20.85 -1.51 6.67
C ASN A 72 -20.67 -0.34 5.69
N SER A 73 -21.66 -0.09 4.83
CA SER A 73 -21.59 0.95 3.80
C SER A 73 -21.32 2.35 4.37
N ALA A 74 -21.98 2.72 5.48
CA ALA A 74 -21.84 4.05 6.07
C ALA A 74 -20.41 4.28 6.60
N LEU A 75 -19.86 3.31 7.33
CA LEU A 75 -18.50 3.36 7.83
C LEU A 75 -17.48 3.36 6.69
N ALA A 76 -17.73 2.58 5.63
CA ALA A 76 -16.85 2.58 4.45
C ALA A 76 -16.80 3.95 3.78
N GLU A 77 -17.93 4.65 3.66
CA GLU A 77 -17.99 6.01 3.12
C GLU A 77 -17.24 7.02 4.00
N GLU A 78 -17.40 6.95 5.33
CA GLU A 78 -16.65 7.79 6.27
C GLU A 78 -15.13 7.59 6.10
N ILE A 79 -14.70 6.32 6.03
CA ILE A 79 -13.28 5.98 5.81
C ILE A 79 -12.79 6.54 4.49
N VAL A 80 -13.55 6.40 3.40
CA VAL A 80 -13.18 6.94 2.09
C VAL A 80 -13.00 8.46 2.15
N GLN A 81 -13.94 9.19 2.76
CA GLN A 81 -13.83 10.64 2.91
C GLN A 81 -12.56 11.03 3.68
N ASP A 82 -12.27 10.36 4.79
CA ASP A 82 -11.07 10.60 5.57
C ASP A 82 -9.77 10.30 4.82
N VAL A 83 -9.77 9.23 4.01
CA VAL A 83 -8.64 8.89 3.16
C VAL A 83 -8.42 9.98 2.13
N MET A 84 -9.46 10.45 1.45
CA MET A 84 -9.37 11.51 0.45
C MET A 84 -8.89 12.83 1.07
N LEU A 85 -9.40 13.20 2.25
CA LEU A 85 -8.89 14.35 3.01
C LEU A 85 -7.42 14.18 3.42
N THR A 86 -7.00 12.97 3.75
CA THR A 86 -5.62 12.66 4.09
C THR A 86 -4.71 12.75 2.88
N ILE A 87 -5.14 12.26 1.72
CA ILE A 87 -4.44 12.41 0.44
C ILE A 87 -4.24 13.90 0.15
N TRP A 88 -5.30 14.70 0.21
CA TRP A 88 -5.19 16.15 0.02
C TRP A 88 -4.16 16.76 0.96
N ARG A 89 -4.25 16.51 2.26
CA ARG A 89 -3.33 17.11 3.25
C ARG A 89 -1.88 16.63 3.10
N LYS A 90 -1.66 15.34 2.81
CA LYS A 90 -0.35 14.68 2.86
C LYS A 90 0.24 14.37 1.48
N ALA A 91 -0.34 14.86 0.39
CA ALA A 91 0.19 14.64 -0.97
C ALA A 91 1.68 15.00 -1.08
N ALA A 92 2.15 16.03 -0.36
CA ALA A 92 3.57 16.43 -0.25
C ALA A 92 4.52 15.30 0.18
N GLN A 93 4.01 14.28 0.88
CA GLN A 93 4.79 13.14 1.37
C GLN A 93 4.92 12.02 0.34
N PHE A 94 4.15 12.07 -0.75
CA PHE A 94 4.22 11.08 -1.81
C PHE A 94 5.47 11.27 -2.68
N ASP A 95 6.27 10.20 -2.77
CA ASP A 95 7.43 10.11 -3.66
C ASP A 95 7.24 8.92 -4.62
N PRO A 96 7.03 9.18 -5.93
CA PRO A 96 6.78 8.13 -6.92
C PRO A 96 7.97 7.19 -7.11
N ARG A 97 9.17 7.57 -6.65
CA ARG A 97 10.37 6.71 -6.67
C ARG A 97 10.39 5.71 -5.52
N LYS A 98 9.63 5.97 -4.44
CA LYS A 98 9.60 5.13 -3.23
C LYS A 98 8.39 4.20 -3.19
N ALA A 99 7.26 4.62 -3.74
CA ALA A 99 6.03 3.85 -3.75
C ALA A 99 5.17 4.17 -4.97
N GLN A 100 4.36 3.21 -5.40
CA GLN A 100 3.29 3.45 -6.38
C GLN A 100 2.15 4.22 -5.71
N ALA A 101 1.47 5.10 -6.44
CA ALA A 101 0.37 5.92 -5.91
C ALA A 101 -0.74 5.07 -5.28
N SER A 102 -1.17 4.00 -5.96
CA SER A 102 -2.18 3.07 -5.44
C SER A 102 -1.75 2.47 -4.10
N ALA A 103 -0.54 1.90 -4.01
CA ALA A 103 -0.05 1.29 -2.78
C ALA A 103 0.01 2.30 -1.60
N TRP A 104 0.40 3.55 -1.86
CA TRP A 104 0.42 4.60 -0.84
C TRP A 104 -1.00 4.94 -0.35
N ILE A 105 -1.96 5.03 -1.27
CA ILE A 105 -3.36 5.34 -0.97
C ILE A 105 -4.04 4.21 -0.18
N TYR A 106 -3.90 2.97 -0.64
CA TYR A 106 -4.45 1.80 0.08
C TYR A 106 -3.80 1.63 1.47
N GLN A 107 -2.53 2.01 1.64
CA GLN A 107 -1.92 2.03 2.97
C GLN A 107 -2.59 3.05 3.91
N ILE A 108 -2.97 4.23 3.40
CA ILE A 108 -3.70 5.23 4.17
C ILE A 108 -5.08 4.68 4.57
N ALA A 109 -5.81 4.08 3.62
CA ALA A 109 -7.13 3.49 3.86
C ALA A 109 -7.08 2.39 4.92
N ARG A 110 -6.13 1.46 4.79
CA ARG A 110 -5.90 0.42 5.78
C ARG A 110 -5.59 0.97 7.17
N ASN A 111 -4.70 1.95 7.27
CA ASN A 111 -4.36 2.56 8.55
C ASN A 111 -5.60 3.20 9.19
N ARG A 112 -6.43 3.89 8.40
CA ARG A 112 -7.67 4.51 8.89
C ARG A 112 -8.67 3.47 9.38
N HIS A 113 -8.88 2.40 8.61
CA HIS A 113 -9.76 1.29 8.99
C HIS A 113 -9.31 0.65 10.32
N ILE A 114 -8.02 0.32 10.46
CA ILE A 114 -7.45 -0.25 11.69
C ILE A 114 -7.64 0.70 12.89
N ASP A 115 -7.43 2.01 12.69
CA ASP A 115 -7.58 2.99 13.76
C ASP A 115 -9.03 3.06 14.28
N ILE A 116 -10.03 2.90 13.40
CA ILE A 116 -11.44 2.86 13.78
C ILE A 116 -11.79 1.55 14.50
N VAL A 117 -11.41 0.40 13.93
CA VAL A 117 -11.63 -0.91 14.57
C VAL A 117 -11.00 -0.98 15.97
N ARG A 118 -9.81 -0.40 16.15
CA ARG A 118 -9.16 -0.31 17.48
C ARG A 118 -9.89 0.61 18.45
N LYS A 119 -10.58 1.63 17.95
CA LYS A 119 -11.37 2.56 18.77
C LYS A 119 -12.68 1.88 19.22
N GLU A 120 -13.31 1.10 18.36
CA GLU A 120 -14.51 0.31 18.66
C GLU A 120 -14.24 -0.86 19.62
N GLN A 121 -13.05 -1.46 19.57
CA GLN A 121 -12.64 -2.51 20.52
C GLN A 121 -12.34 -1.98 21.94
N ARG A 122 -12.36 -0.67 22.17
CA ARG A 122 -12.43 -0.12 23.54
C ARG A 122 -13.90 -0.15 23.97
N PRO A 123 -14.26 -0.74 25.12
CA PRO A 123 -15.65 -0.89 25.50
C PRO A 123 -16.28 0.50 25.69
N ILE A 124 -17.18 0.85 24.77
CA ILE A 124 -18.13 1.94 24.89
C ILE A 124 -19.51 1.26 24.80
N PRO A 125 -20.43 1.49 25.75
CA PRO A 125 -21.77 0.92 25.72
C PRO A 125 -22.53 1.28 24.43
N ASP A 126 -23.30 0.30 23.93
CA ASP A 126 -24.17 0.29 22.75
C ASP A 126 -24.86 1.63 22.43
N GLU A 127 -24.99 1.93 21.12
CA GLU A 127 -26.25 2.38 20.52
C GLU A 127 -26.21 2.38 18.97
N LEU A 128 -27.05 1.48 18.41
CA LEU A 128 -27.99 1.64 17.28
C LEU A 128 -27.53 1.94 15.84
N GLY A 129 -28.02 1.09 14.92
CA GLY A 129 -28.63 1.52 13.65
C GLY A 129 -28.14 0.81 12.39
N GLU A 130 -28.78 -0.30 12.02
CA GLU A 130 -28.62 -0.92 10.71
C GLU A 130 -29.31 -0.02 9.66
N ALA A 131 -28.54 0.59 8.76
CA ALA A 131 -29.04 1.40 7.65
C ALA A 131 -29.13 0.54 6.37
N PRO A 132 -30.16 0.71 5.53
CA PRO A 132 -30.34 -0.11 4.33
C PRO A 132 -29.28 0.20 3.26
N GLU A 133 -28.85 -0.83 2.54
CA GLU A 133 -27.90 -0.72 1.43
C GLU A 133 -28.53 0.00 0.22
N PRO A 134 -27.84 0.97 -0.40
CA PRO A 134 -28.26 1.50 -1.70
C PRO A 134 -27.79 0.57 -2.84
N GLU A 135 -28.66 0.36 -3.82
CA GLU A 135 -28.37 -0.41 -5.04
C GLU A 135 -27.37 0.34 -5.93
N ASP A 136 -26.25 -0.32 -6.24
CA ASP A 136 -25.19 0.18 -7.13
C ASP A 136 -25.62 0.17 -8.62
N ASP A 137 -25.09 1.13 -9.40
CA ASP A 137 -25.33 1.28 -10.84
C ASP A 137 -24.80 0.08 -11.65
N ALA A 138 -25.71 -0.75 -12.16
CA ALA A 138 -25.46 -2.05 -12.80
C ALA A 138 -24.45 -2.02 -13.96
N SER A 139 -24.26 -0.87 -14.59
CA SER A 139 -23.30 -0.70 -15.71
C SER A 139 -21.83 -0.67 -15.24
N GLN A 140 -21.57 -0.14 -14.04
CA GLN A 140 -20.22 -0.05 -13.47
C GLN A 140 -19.79 -1.39 -12.85
N ILE A 141 -20.76 -2.18 -12.37
CA ILE A 141 -20.54 -3.51 -11.79
C ILE A 141 -19.96 -4.47 -12.84
N LEU A 142 -20.55 -4.51 -14.04
CA LEU A 142 -20.15 -5.46 -15.09
C LEU A 142 -18.71 -5.24 -15.60
N ALA A 143 -18.29 -3.98 -15.76
CA ALA A 143 -16.92 -3.66 -16.16
C ALA A 143 -15.91 -4.02 -15.05
N LEU A 144 -16.28 -3.74 -13.79
CA LEU A 144 -15.48 -4.07 -12.63
C LEU A 144 -15.35 -5.60 -12.43
N GLU A 145 -16.40 -6.36 -12.71
CA GLU A 145 -16.40 -7.83 -12.65
C GLU A 145 -15.42 -8.44 -13.67
N GLN A 146 -15.40 -7.92 -14.91
CA GLN A 146 -14.49 -8.39 -15.95
C GLN A 146 -13.02 -8.06 -15.63
N GLU A 147 -12.74 -6.87 -15.11
CA GLU A 147 -11.41 -6.49 -14.63
C GLU A 147 -10.98 -7.37 -13.44
N THR A 148 -11.90 -7.64 -12.52
CA THR A 148 -11.68 -8.48 -11.34
C THR A 148 -11.34 -9.91 -11.74
N GLU A 149 -12.05 -10.47 -12.71
CA GLU A 149 -11.84 -11.86 -13.14
C GLU A 149 -10.49 -12.03 -13.83
N LYS A 150 -10.08 -11.08 -14.68
CA LYS A 150 -8.75 -11.06 -15.29
C LYS A 150 -7.63 -10.91 -14.24
N LEU A 151 -7.84 -10.07 -13.22
CA LEU A 151 -6.89 -9.94 -12.12
C LEU A 151 -6.76 -11.25 -11.33
N LYS A 152 -7.88 -11.92 -11.02
CA LYS A 152 -7.86 -13.24 -10.35
C LYS A 152 -7.07 -14.27 -11.15
N GLN A 153 -7.28 -14.31 -12.47
CA GLN A 153 -6.54 -15.21 -13.35
C GLN A 153 -5.04 -14.89 -13.35
N ALA A 154 -4.65 -13.62 -13.44
CA ALA A 154 -3.24 -13.21 -13.38
C ALA A 154 -2.59 -13.56 -12.03
N ILE A 155 -3.31 -13.36 -10.91
CA ILE A 155 -2.84 -13.76 -9.58
C ILE A 155 -2.66 -15.28 -9.48
N ALA A 156 -3.54 -16.07 -10.12
CA ALA A 156 -3.44 -17.52 -10.14
C ALA A 156 -2.19 -18.03 -10.91
N GLN A 157 -1.66 -17.26 -11.86
CA GLN A 157 -0.46 -17.61 -12.63
C GLN A 157 0.85 -17.23 -11.94
N LEU A 158 0.80 -16.48 -10.84
CA LEU A 158 2.00 -16.12 -10.10
C LEU A 158 2.64 -17.35 -9.44
N HIS A 159 3.97 -17.31 -9.32
CA HIS A 159 4.70 -18.27 -8.52
C HIS A 159 4.13 -18.31 -7.09
N PRO A 160 3.94 -19.49 -6.47
CA PRO A 160 3.28 -19.63 -5.16
C PRO A 160 3.83 -18.67 -4.09
N ASP A 161 5.15 -18.57 -3.96
CA ASP A 161 5.82 -17.65 -3.04
C ASP A 161 5.54 -16.16 -3.28
N GLN A 162 5.22 -15.76 -4.51
CA GLN A 162 4.88 -14.38 -4.85
C GLN A 162 3.38 -14.14 -4.62
N LYS A 163 2.56 -15.11 -5.00
CA LYS A 163 1.12 -15.13 -4.76
C LYS A 163 0.81 -15.00 -3.27
N ASP A 164 1.36 -15.88 -2.44
CA ASP A 164 1.12 -15.87 -0.98
C ASP A 164 1.52 -14.53 -0.35
N MET A 165 2.63 -13.93 -0.78
CA MET A 165 3.05 -12.62 -0.26
C MET A 165 2.12 -11.48 -0.71
N ILE A 166 1.62 -11.53 -1.94
CA ILE A 166 0.64 -10.56 -2.45
C ILE A 166 -0.70 -10.73 -1.76
N GLU A 167 -1.19 -11.96 -1.61
CA GLU A 167 -2.44 -12.24 -0.91
C GLU A 167 -2.35 -11.77 0.53
N LYS A 168 -1.29 -12.08 1.27
CA LYS A 168 -1.11 -11.58 2.64
C LYS A 168 -1.05 -10.05 2.71
N ALA A 169 -0.38 -9.40 1.77
CA ALA A 169 -0.23 -7.94 1.78
C ALA A 169 -1.51 -7.20 1.41
N TYR A 170 -2.24 -7.69 0.40
CA TYR A 170 -3.34 -6.95 -0.22
C TYR A 170 -4.73 -7.52 0.10
N ILE A 171 -4.85 -8.83 0.37
CA ILE A 171 -6.11 -9.48 0.76
C ILE A 171 -6.18 -9.66 2.27
N GLY A 172 -5.12 -10.21 2.87
CA GLY A 172 -5.00 -10.37 4.32
C GLY A 172 -4.69 -9.06 5.05
N GLU A 173 -4.55 -7.95 4.30
CA GLU A 173 -4.22 -6.64 4.82
C GLU A 173 -3.08 -6.67 5.84
N LEU A 174 -1.95 -7.31 5.54
CA LEU A 174 -0.81 -7.36 6.47
C LEU A 174 0.29 -6.40 6.03
N THR A 175 0.87 -5.67 6.98
CA THR A 175 2.09 -4.90 6.69
C THR A 175 3.24 -5.84 6.36
N HIS A 176 4.22 -5.38 5.59
CA HIS A 176 5.42 -6.17 5.32
C HIS A 176 6.13 -6.66 6.61
N GLN A 177 6.06 -5.89 7.69
CA GLN A 177 6.59 -6.30 9.00
C GLN A 177 5.74 -7.41 9.64
N GLN A 178 4.41 -7.31 9.59
CA GLN A 178 3.52 -8.38 10.08
C GLN A 178 3.67 -9.66 9.25
N ILE A 179 3.81 -9.56 7.93
CA ILE A 179 4.09 -10.72 7.06
C ILE A 179 5.43 -11.35 7.44
N SER A 180 6.47 -10.53 7.64
CA SER A 180 7.78 -11.00 8.08
C SER A 180 7.71 -11.72 9.43
N ALA A 181 6.96 -11.17 10.40
CA ALA A 181 6.76 -11.77 11.71
C ALA A 181 5.96 -13.09 11.64
N GLN A 182 4.91 -13.14 10.81
CA GLN A 182 4.04 -14.30 10.67
C GLN A 182 4.71 -15.45 9.89
N THR A 183 5.50 -15.13 8.88
CA THR A 183 6.14 -16.13 7.99
C THR A 183 7.56 -16.49 8.41
N GLY A 184 8.17 -15.74 9.31
CA GLY A 184 9.59 -15.87 9.67
C GLY A 184 10.56 -15.42 8.57
N LEU A 185 10.06 -14.93 7.42
CA LEU A 185 10.89 -14.48 6.32
C LEU A 185 11.52 -13.12 6.64
N PRO A 186 12.79 -12.87 6.23
CA PRO A 186 13.39 -11.54 6.33
C PRO A 186 12.56 -10.48 5.60
N LEU A 187 12.43 -9.28 6.17
CA LEU A 187 11.68 -8.17 5.57
C LEU A 187 12.12 -7.84 4.13
N GLY A 188 13.42 -8.01 3.82
CA GLY A 188 13.95 -7.85 2.46
C GLY A 188 13.38 -8.88 1.48
N THR A 189 13.22 -10.14 1.91
CA THR A 189 12.62 -11.22 1.12
C THR A 189 11.15 -10.96 0.87
N VAL A 190 10.40 -10.55 1.90
CA VAL A 190 8.98 -10.17 1.77
C VAL A 190 8.82 -9.06 0.72
N LYS A 191 9.58 -7.97 0.86
CA LYS A 191 9.55 -6.85 -0.11
C LYS A 191 9.94 -7.29 -1.52
N SER A 192 10.95 -8.14 -1.66
CA SER A 192 11.41 -8.61 -2.97
C SER A 192 10.35 -9.46 -3.66
N ARG A 193 9.72 -10.42 -2.95
CA ARG A 193 8.67 -11.29 -3.49
C ARG A 193 7.43 -10.50 -3.92
N ILE A 194 6.98 -9.57 -3.09
CA ILE A 194 5.86 -8.66 -3.43
C ILE A 194 6.20 -7.84 -4.68
N ARG A 195 7.40 -7.24 -4.73
CA ARG A 195 7.83 -6.44 -5.88
C ARG A 195 7.88 -7.26 -7.17
N LEU A 196 8.40 -8.50 -7.12
CA LEU A 196 8.47 -9.38 -8.28
C LEU A 196 7.08 -9.81 -8.76
N GLY A 197 6.19 -10.21 -7.86
CA GLY A 197 4.83 -10.56 -8.21
C GLY A 197 4.04 -9.39 -8.80
N LEU A 198 4.14 -8.19 -8.23
CA LEU A 198 3.53 -6.98 -8.80
C LEU A 198 4.09 -6.63 -10.18
N GLY A 199 5.39 -6.86 -10.38
CA GLY A 199 6.04 -6.68 -11.68
C GLY A 199 5.50 -7.65 -12.74
N GLN A 200 5.22 -8.89 -12.36
CA GLN A 200 4.62 -9.89 -13.25
C GLN A 200 3.17 -9.57 -13.56
N LEU A 201 2.34 -9.27 -12.54
CA LEU A 201 0.95 -8.84 -12.74
C LEU A 201 0.85 -7.64 -13.69
N ARG A 202 1.74 -6.65 -13.55
CA ARG A 202 1.77 -5.50 -14.47
C ARG A 202 2.05 -5.89 -15.92
N LYS A 203 2.88 -6.90 -16.17
CA LYS A 203 3.17 -7.38 -17.53
C LYS A 203 1.96 -8.08 -18.12
N GLU A 204 1.30 -8.93 -17.34
CA GLU A 204 0.12 -9.69 -17.78
C GLU A 204 -1.10 -8.79 -18.01
N LEU A 205 -1.26 -7.75 -17.19
CA LEU A 205 -2.39 -6.83 -17.25
C LEU A 205 -2.16 -5.60 -18.15
N LYS A 206 -1.01 -5.52 -18.86
CA LYS A 206 -0.63 -4.35 -19.67
C LYS A 206 -1.58 -4.05 -20.86
N GLY A 207 -2.56 -4.93 -21.12
CA GLY A 207 -3.59 -4.79 -22.16
C GLY A 207 -4.98 -4.39 -21.66
N LEU A 208 -5.16 -4.10 -20.38
CA LEU A 208 -6.41 -3.53 -19.85
C LEU A 208 -6.32 -2.00 -19.92
N ARG A 209 -7.12 -1.40 -20.79
CA ARG A 209 -7.29 0.05 -20.90
C ARG A 209 -8.77 0.37 -21.04
#